data_AF-A0A2G2VV79-F1
#
_entry.id   AF-A0A2G2VV79-F1
#
_cell.length_a   1.000
_cell.length_b   1.000
_cell.length_c   1.000
_cell.angle_alpha   90.00
_cell.angle_beta   90.00
_cell.angle_gamma   90.00
#
_symmetry.space_group_name_H-M   'P 1'
#
loop_
_entity.id
_entity.type
_entity.pdbx_description
1 polymer ?
#
loop_
_entity_poly.entity_id
_entity_poly.type
_entity_poly.pdbx_seq_one_letter_code
_entity_poly.pdbx_strand_id
1 'polypeptide(L)'
;MVGIPVLAQKLVSIQATLKSLPDIERKINDKLATNLAELNRLPQHLSSMAGALTAFMRILSSFNNSLKKILLRGEFDEYPEEKEMHCTTRLVEMLYQFSDELHAKNFDGKEDFLMEEIRALEETNWIGLPNFLPRHLFLNVLQKRVKEVAAVPEDFVGRVWNYIERIVMKVLMHHCENYPQLQSSARRATQNLIAKENESVDWVKEITAFMEIMNYPRKGSVVNLNELGDVDAGHLRKHLGLVQQAFDMKMNVVAYWKIVLMRLVDSMALHIMHTIQKMINKDMEEEIVQELMAPRSGGIKRMLDESPVVAEKCSRLKKSVKLLMESNGVVSNIMDRISYHGDQERD
;
A
#
# COMPACT_ATOMS: atom_id res chain seq x y z
N MET A 1 -75.26 37.00 21.03
CA MET A 1 -74.09 37.25 20.16
C MET A 1 -72.84 36.95 20.96
N VAL A 2 -72.00 36.01 20.52
CA VAL A 2 -70.69 35.79 21.14
C VAL A 2 -69.79 36.96 20.71
N GLY A 3 -69.35 37.77 21.67
CA GLY A 3 -68.51 38.93 21.37
C GLY A 3 -67.14 38.53 20.82
N ILE A 4 -66.56 39.39 19.98
CA ILE A 4 -65.18 39.30 19.47
C ILE A 4 -64.16 38.91 20.56
N PRO A 5 -64.24 39.40 21.81
CA PRO A 5 -63.31 39.02 22.88
C PRO A 5 -63.37 37.53 23.25
N VAL A 6 -64.57 36.93 23.27
CA VAL A 6 -64.76 35.52 23.62
C VAL A 6 -64.23 34.61 22.52
N LEU A 7 -64.34 35.03 21.26
CA LEU A 7 -63.75 34.32 20.13
C LEU A 7 -62.22 34.36 20.19
N ALA A 8 -61.63 35.53 20.50
CA ALA A 8 -60.18 35.66 20.68
C ALA A 8 -59.68 34.76 21.82
N GLN A 9 -60.39 34.73 22.94
CA GLN A 9 -60.03 33.89 24.09
C GLN A 9 -60.11 32.39 23.76
N LYS A 10 -61.15 31.96 23.02
CA LYS A 10 -61.26 30.58 22.54
C LYS A 10 -60.17 30.20 21.55
N LEU A 11 -59.80 31.08 20.60
CA LEU A 11 -58.70 30.84 19.66
C LEU A 11 -57.36 30.67 20.39
N VAL A 12 -57.11 31.49 21.42
CA VAL A 12 -55.93 31.36 22.28
C VAL A 12 -55.94 30.05 23.05
N SER A 13 -57.09 29.62 23.61
CA SER A 13 -57.19 28.33 24.31
C SER A 13 -56.95 27.14 23.39
N ILE A 14 -57.46 27.19 22.14
CA ILE A 14 -57.24 26.15 21.13
C ILE A 14 -55.76 26.10 20.73
N GLN A 15 -55.12 27.27 20.56
CA GLN A 15 -53.67 27.37 20.31
C GLN A 15 -52.84 26.86 21.51
N ALA A 16 -53.29 27.07 22.75
CA ALA A 16 -52.60 26.56 23.95
C ALA A 16 -52.70 25.03 24.11
N THR A 17 -53.78 24.42 23.63
CA THR A 17 -53.94 22.95 23.59
C THR A 17 -53.23 22.25 22.42
N LEU A 18 -52.34 22.93 21.69
CA LEU A 18 -51.57 22.34 20.60
C LEU A 18 -50.64 21.22 21.12
N LYS A 19 -51.13 19.97 21.06
CA LYS A 19 -50.39 18.74 21.35
C LYS A 19 -49.16 18.51 20.45
N SER A 20 -48.94 19.38 19.46
CA SER A 20 -47.83 19.29 18.52
C SER A 20 -46.50 19.80 19.08
N LEU A 21 -46.49 20.54 20.21
CA LEU A 21 -45.25 21.11 20.77
C LEU A 21 -44.20 20.05 21.17
N PRO A 22 -44.55 18.96 21.90
CA PRO A 22 -43.61 17.88 22.18
C PRO A 22 -43.08 17.19 20.91
N ASP A 23 -43.92 17.04 19.89
CA ASP A 23 -43.50 16.48 18.60
C ASP A 23 -42.56 17.42 17.81
N ILE A 24 -42.76 18.73 17.94
CA ILE A 24 -41.87 19.75 17.35
C ILE A 24 -40.53 19.73 18.06
N GLU A 25 -40.51 19.72 19.40
CA GLU A 25 -39.27 19.62 20.20
C GLU A 25 -38.48 18.37 19.83
N ARG A 26 -39.14 17.20 19.77
CA ARG A 26 -38.51 15.95 19.34
C ARG A 26 -37.88 16.07 17.94
N LYS A 27 -38.62 16.60 16.96
CA LYS A 27 -38.10 16.80 15.60
C LYS A 27 -36.92 17.79 15.54
N ILE A 28 -36.95 18.84 16.36
CA ILE A 28 -35.83 19.79 16.48
C ILE A 28 -34.61 19.07 17.04
N ASN A 29 -34.76 18.32 18.13
CA ASN A 29 -33.68 17.56 18.76
C ASN A 29 -33.10 16.48 17.84
N ASP A 30 -33.93 15.71 17.13
CA ASP A 30 -33.49 14.70 16.16
C ASP A 30 -32.68 15.34 15.01
N LYS A 31 -33.15 16.48 14.50
CA LYS A 31 -32.48 17.20 13.41
C LYS A 31 -31.21 17.90 13.89
N LEU A 32 -31.19 18.40 15.13
CA LEU A 32 -30.00 18.95 15.77
C LEU A 32 -28.94 17.87 15.94
N ALA A 33 -29.30 16.69 16.46
CA ALA A 33 -28.39 15.57 16.64
C ALA A 33 -27.78 15.10 15.31
N THR A 34 -28.60 14.99 14.26
CA THR A 34 -28.15 14.62 12.92
C THR A 34 -27.20 15.65 12.34
N ASN A 35 -27.55 16.94 12.39
CA ASN A 35 -26.71 18.03 11.91
C ASN A 35 -25.39 18.15 12.70
N LEU A 36 -25.40 17.91 14.02
CA LEU A 36 -24.19 17.88 14.83
C LEU A 36 -23.29 16.69 14.47
N ALA A 37 -23.87 15.50 14.25
CA ALA A 37 -23.13 14.33 13.80
C ALA A 37 -22.48 14.56 12.42
N GLU A 38 -23.21 15.15 11.47
CA GLU A 38 -22.65 15.54 10.17
C GLU A 38 -21.57 16.63 10.29
N LEU A 39 -21.79 17.66 11.11
CA LEU A 39 -20.83 18.74 11.31
C LEU A 39 -19.54 18.23 11.97
N ASN A 40 -19.64 17.28 12.90
CA ASN A 40 -18.47 16.64 13.53
C ASN A 40 -17.66 15.75 12.57
N ARG A 41 -18.28 15.29 11.48
CA ARG A 41 -17.58 14.55 10.41
C ARG A 41 -16.85 15.46 9.44
N LEU A 42 -17.22 16.74 9.37
CA LEU A 42 -16.55 17.70 8.48
C LEU A 42 -15.30 18.29 9.15
N PRO A 43 -14.31 18.72 8.35
CA PRO A 43 -13.24 19.58 8.82
C PRO A 43 -13.80 20.76 9.62
N GLN A 44 -13.30 20.97 10.83
CA GLN A 44 -13.59 22.18 11.57
C GLN A 44 -12.59 23.24 11.11
N HIS A 45 -13.07 24.29 10.43
CA HIS A 45 -12.28 25.46 10.03
C HIS A 45 -11.22 25.81 11.09
N LEU A 46 -9.95 25.49 10.79
CA LEU A 46 -8.83 25.60 11.73
C LEU A 46 -8.40 27.07 11.77
N SER A 47 -9.03 27.85 12.66
CA SER A 47 -8.79 29.28 12.80
C SER A 47 -7.38 29.62 13.31
N SER A 48 -6.63 28.64 13.82
CA SER A 48 -5.29 28.81 14.38
C SER A 48 -4.26 27.88 13.72
N MET A 49 -3.00 28.35 13.66
CA MET A 49 -1.86 27.55 13.18
C MET A 49 -1.64 26.29 14.03
N ALA A 50 -1.84 26.39 15.35
CA ALA A 50 -1.73 25.23 16.26
C ALA A 50 -2.82 24.18 15.97
N GLY A 51 -4.05 24.61 15.67
CA GLY A 51 -5.12 23.73 15.23
C GLY A 51 -4.81 23.06 13.89
N ALA A 52 -4.29 23.83 12.94
CA ALA A 52 -3.80 23.34 11.64
C ALA A 52 -2.75 22.22 11.81
N LEU A 53 -1.69 22.48 12.58
CA LEU A 53 -0.65 21.50 12.89
C LEU A 53 -1.21 20.24 13.55
N THR A 54 -2.12 20.39 14.51
CA THR A 54 -2.71 19.25 15.23
C THR A 54 -3.54 18.37 14.29
N ALA A 55 -4.38 18.98 13.44
CA ALA A 55 -5.20 18.24 12.49
C ALA A 55 -4.31 17.53 11.45
N PHE A 56 -3.29 18.22 10.95
CA PHE A 56 -2.31 17.63 10.05
C PHE A 56 -1.62 16.41 10.67
N MET A 57 -1.08 16.53 11.88
CA MET A 57 -0.41 15.41 12.57
C MET A 57 -1.37 14.23 12.80
N ARG A 58 -2.65 14.50 13.09
CA ARG A 58 -3.66 13.45 13.23
C ARG A 58 -3.92 12.71 11.91
N ILE A 59 -4.02 13.44 10.79
CA ILE A 59 -4.19 12.84 9.45
C ILE A 59 -2.96 12.00 9.10
N LEU A 60 -1.76 12.55 9.29
CA LEU A 60 -0.51 11.87 9.02
C LEU A 60 -0.36 10.58 9.84
N SER A 61 -0.69 10.64 11.13
CA SER A 61 -0.67 9.48 12.02
C SER A 61 -1.68 8.41 11.58
N SER A 62 -2.89 8.82 11.18
CA SER A 62 -3.93 7.89 10.69
C SER A 62 -3.50 7.21 9.40
N PHE A 63 -3.01 8.00 8.43
CA PHE A 63 -2.45 7.52 7.17
C PHE A 63 -1.32 6.50 7.38
N ASN A 64 -0.34 6.84 8.22
CA ASN A 64 0.79 5.96 8.50
C ASN A 64 0.33 4.67 9.21
N ASN A 65 -0.64 4.76 10.11
CA ASN A 65 -1.21 3.60 10.78
C ASN A 65 -1.92 2.65 9.79
N SER A 66 -2.72 3.19 8.86
CA SER A 66 -3.35 2.40 7.80
C SER A 66 -2.32 1.67 6.94
N LEU A 67 -1.23 2.34 6.54
CA LEU A 67 -0.16 1.70 5.78
C LEU A 67 0.54 0.59 6.56
N LYS A 68 0.85 0.81 7.84
CA LYS A 68 1.45 -0.22 8.71
C LYS A 68 0.55 -1.45 8.82
N LYS A 69 -0.75 -1.25 8.97
CA LYS A 69 -1.72 -2.35 9.02
C LYS A 69 -1.70 -3.17 7.75
N ILE A 70 -1.91 -2.55 6.59
CA ILE A 70 -2.09 -3.28 5.33
C ILE A 70 -0.77 -3.83 4.76
N LEU A 71 0.35 -3.08 4.86
CA LEU A 71 1.63 -3.45 4.25
C LEU A 71 2.55 -4.26 5.17
N LEU A 72 2.50 -4.03 6.49
CA LEU A 72 3.43 -4.68 7.43
C LEU A 72 2.79 -5.76 8.28
N ARG A 73 1.52 -5.58 8.70
CA ARG A 73 0.82 -6.53 9.58
C ARG A 73 -0.13 -7.46 8.84
N GLY A 74 -0.49 -7.13 7.60
CA GLY A 74 -1.49 -7.87 6.83
C GLY A 74 -2.92 -7.69 7.36
N GLU A 75 -3.15 -6.64 8.16
CA GLU A 75 -4.49 -6.26 8.64
C GLU A 75 -5.18 -5.43 7.55
N PHE A 76 -6.30 -5.92 7.02
CA PHE A 76 -7.08 -5.27 5.95
C PHE A 76 -8.52 -4.96 6.40
N ASP A 77 -8.74 -4.84 7.71
CA ASP A 77 -10.03 -4.48 8.34
C ASP A 77 -10.59 -3.15 7.83
N GLU A 78 -9.71 -2.22 7.44
CA GLU A 78 -10.08 -0.92 6.87
C GLU A 78 -10.59 -1.02 5.42
N TYR A 79 -10.27 -2.10 4.71
CA TYR A 79 -10.57 -2.27 3.29
C TYR A 79 -11.03 -3.71 2.96
N PRO A 80 -12.09 -4.24 3.61
CA PRO A 80 -12.42 -5.67 3.58
C PRO A 80 -12.86 -6.18 2.19
N GLU A 81 -13.49 -5.33 1.39
CA GLU A 81 -14.00 -5.69 0.06
C GLU A 81 -12.97 -5.44 -1.06
N GLU A 82 -11.86 -4.77 -0.75
CA GLU A 82 -10.90 -4.33 -1.74
C GLU A 82 -9.70 -5.27 -1.79
N LYS A 83 -9.80 -6.35 -2.58
CA LYS A 83 -8.74 -7.38 -2.71
C LYS A 83 -7.34 -6.85 -3.02
N GLU A 84 -7.26 -5.69 -3.69
CA GLU A 84 -6.01 -4.99 -3.97
C GLU A 84 -5.29 -4.53 -2.69
N MET A 85 -6.04 -4.19 -1.64
CA MET A 85 -5.54 -3.70 -0.35
C MET A 85 -5.04 -4.82 0.57
N HIS A 86 -5.21 -6.09 0.18
CA HIS A 86 -4.72 -7.26 0.91
C HIS A 86 -3.23 -7.46 0.65
N CYS A 87 -2.41 -6.48 1.06
CA CYS A 87 -1.09 -6.28 0.47
C CYS A 87 -0.12 -7.43 0.72
N THR A 88 -0.12 -8.01 1.92
CA THR A 88 0.70 -9.20 2.21
C THR A 88 0.40 -10.35 1.26
N THR A 89 -0.87 -10.58 0.92
CA THR A 89 -1.25 -11.62 -0.05
C THR A 89 -0.73 -11.29 -1.44
N ARG A 90 -0.89 -10.04 -1.90
CA ARG A 90 -0.46 -9.61 -3.24
C ARG A 90 1.06 -9.64 -3.40
N LEU A 91 1.81 -9.24 -2.37
CA LEU A 91 3.28 -9.33 -2.38
C LEU A 91 3.77 -10.78 -2.44
N VAL A 92 3.12 -11.69 -1.72
CA VAL A 92 3.41 -13.14 -1.78
C VAL A 92 3.13 -13.71 -3.17
N GLU A 93 2.01 -13.34 -3.79
CA GLU A 93 1.70 -13.75 -5.17
C GLU A 93 2.75 -13.23 -6.17
N MET A 94 3.22 -11.99 -6.03
CA MET A 94 4.30 -11.46 -6.88
C MET A 94 5.62 -12.21 -6.68
N LEU A 95 5.92 -12.63 -5.45
CA LEU A 95 7.09 -13.48 -5.15
C LEU A 95 6.97 -14.87 -5.79
N TYR A 96 5.78 -15.49 -5.77
CA TYR A 96 5.56 -16.75 -6.47
C TYR A 96 5.73 -16.59 -7.99
N GLN A 97 5.17 -15.52 -8.58
CA GLN A 97 5.37 -15.22 -10.00
C GLN A 97 6.84 -15.00 -10.34
N PHE A 98 7.58 -14.27 -9.49
CA PHE A 98 9.02 -14.08 -9.66
C PHE A 98 9.78 -15.41 -9.62
N SER A 99 9.45 -16.29 -8.67
CA SER A 99 10.01 -17.64 -8.59
C SER A 99 9.75 -18.43 -9.88
N ASP A 100 8.51 -18.43 -10.37
CA ASP A 100 8.12 -19.14 -11.59
C ASP A 100 8.83 -18.58 -12.84
N GLU A 101 8.94 -17.26 -12.98
CA GLU A 101 9.68 -16.60 -14.08
C GLU A 101 11.17 -16.96 -14.06
N LEU A 102 11.76 -17.00 -12.86
CA LEU A 102 13.14 -17.38 -12.65
C LEU A 102 13.37 -18.86 -12.99
N HIS A 103 12.41 -19.72 -12.62
CA HIS A 103 12.46 -21.15 -12.92
C HIS A 103 12.18 -21.47 -14.39
N ALA A 104 11.34 -20.70 -15.08
CA ALA A 104 11.06 -20.86 -16.50
C ALA A 104 12.30 -20.63 -17.39
N LYS A 105 13.26 -19.83 -16.91
CA LYS A 105 14.55 -19.62 -17.60
C LYS A 105 15.58 -20.71 -17.31
N ASN A 106 15.27 -21.74 -16.51
CA ASN A 106 16.19 -22.82 -16.23
C ASN A 106 16.31 -23.81 -17.37
N PHE A 107 17.55 -23.97 -17.87
CA PHE A 107 17.90 -25.02 -18.84
C PHE A 107 16.92 -25.11 -20.00
N ASP A 108 16.44 -23.94 -20.43
CA ASP A 108 15.55 -23.78 -21.56
C ASP A 108 16.17 -24.53 -22.75
N GLY A 109 15.42 -25.44 -23.37
CA GLY A 109 15.87 -26.45 -24.35
C GLY A 109 16.34 -25.89 -25.70
N LYS A 110 16.95 -24.70 -25.68
CA LYS A 110 17.43 -23.95 -26.84
C LYS A 110 18.67 -24.58 -27.49
N GLU A 111 19.37 -25.46 -26.80
CA GLU A 111 20.50 -26.20 -27.34
C GLU A 111 20.33 -27.70 -27.11
N ASP A 112 20.84 -28.47 -28.07
CA ASP A 112 20.94 -29.92 -27.99
C ASP A 112 21.62 -30.32 -26.67
N PHE A 113 21.06 -31.33 -26.00
CA PHE A 113 21.52 -31.76 -24.68
C PHE A 113 23.02 -32.01 -24.64
N LEU A 114 23.68 -31.53 -23.59
CA LEU A 114 25.14 -31.59 -23.37
C LEU A 114 26.02 -30.81 -24.35
N MET A 115 25.49 -30.20 -25.42
CA MET A 115 26.34 -29.54 -26.41
C MET A 115 27.00 -28.26 -25.90
N GLU A 116 26.40 -27.57 -24.93
CA GLU A 116 27.04 -26.45 -24.24
C GLU A 116 28.23 -26.93 -23.41
N GLU A 117 28.03 -27.99 -22.62
CA GLU A 117 29.05 -28.56 -21.76
C GLU A 117 30.18 -29.22 -22.58
N ILE A 118 29.85 -29.88 -23.69
CA ILE A 118 30.82 -30.48 -24.62
C ILE A 118 31.68 -29.40 -25.29
N ARG A 119 31.08 -28.31 -25.79
CA ARG A 119 31.84 -27.20 -26.37
C ARG A 119 32.79 -26.57 -25.36
N ALA A 120 32.34 -26.36 -24.13
CA ALA A 120 33.18 -25.84 -23.05
C ALA A 120 34.39 -26.76 -22.76
N LEU A 121 34.20 -28.09 -22.80
CA LEU A 121 35.28 -29.07 -22.63
C LEU A 121 36.25 -29.10 -23.84
N GLU A 122 35.74 -28.95 -25.06
CA GLU A 122 36.54 -28.94 -26.29
C GLU A 122 37.39 -27.66 -26.42
N GLU A 123 36.82 -26.49 -26.14
CA GLU A 123 37.48 -25.18 -26.24
C GLU A 123 38.72 -25.04 -25.34
N THR A 124 38.78 -25.80 -24.25
CA THR A 124 39.89 -25.75 -23.29
C THR A 124 41.00 -26.75 -23.56
N ASN A 125 40.88 -27.56 -24.62
CA ASN A 125 41.83 -28.65 -24.95
C ASN A 125 42.16 -29.51 -23.71
N TRP A 126 41.17 -29.70 -22.83
CA TRP A 126 41.42 -30.27 -21.52
C TRP A 126 41.78 -31.75 -21.64
N ILE A 127 42.98 -32.09 -21.16
CA ILE A 127 43.44 -33.47 -20.99
C ILE A 127 42.73 -34.02 -19.74
N GLY A 128 41.45 -34.38 -19.89
CA GLY A 128 40.58 -34.70 -18.78
C GLY A 128 40.89 -36.04 -18.14
N LEU A 129 41.40 -36.02 -16.90
CA LEU A 129 41.24 -37.14 -15.99
C LEU A 129 39.74 -37.33 -15.69
N PRO A 130 39.23 -38.56 -15.68
CA PRO A 130 37.85 -38.83 -15.26
C PRO A 130 37.54 -38.19 -13.90
N ASN A 131 36.38 -37.56 -13.76
CA ASN A 131 35.87 -36.91 -12.54
C ASN A 131 36.54 -35.59 -12.11
N PHE A 132 37.39 -34.97 -12.92
CA PHE A 132 38.01 -33.67 -12.59
C PHE A 132 37.50 -32.56 -13.51
N LEU A 133 36.46 -31.84 -13.06
CA LEU A 133 35.95 -30.65 -13.77
C LEU A 133 36.78 -29.41 -13.40
N PRO A 134 37.45 -28.75 -14.36
CA PRO A 134 38.13 -27.50 -14.10
C PRO A 134 37.16 -26.43 -13.61
N ARG A 135 37.49 -25.85 -12.47
CA ARG A 135 36.66 -24.83 -11.82
C ARG A 135 36.30 -23.65 -12.72
N HIS A 136 37.21 -23.21 -13.58
CA HIS A 136 36.95 -22.08 -14.47
C HIS A 136 35.85 -22.38 -15.50
N LEU A 137 35.72 -23.62 -15.98
CA LEU A 137 34.64 -24.02 -16.89
C LEU A 137 33.28 -23.97 -16.20
N PHE A 138 33.20 -24.51 -14.99
CA PHE A 138 32.01 -24.43 -14.15
C PHE A 138 31.58 -22.96 -13.92
N LEU A 139 32.55 -22.09 -13.64
CA LEU A 139 32.28 -20.66 -13.43
C LEU A 139 31.80 -19.95 -14.69
N ASN A 140 32.38 -20.24 -15.85
CA ASN A 140 31.96 -19.63 -17.12
C ASN A 140 30.51 -19.97 -17.45
N VAL A 141 30.11 -21.24 -17.27
CA VAL A 141 28.73 -21.67 -17.49
C VAL A 141 27.79 -20.96 -16.51
N LEU A 142 28.13 -20.91 -15.22
CA LEU A 142 27.31 -20.20 -14.24
C LEU A 142 27.17 -18.70 -14.52
N GLN A 143 28.26 -18.02 -14.91
CA GLN A 143 28.22 -16.59 -15.26
C GLN A 143 27.29 -16.32 -16.44
N LYS A 144 27.29 -17.20 -17.45
CA LYS A 144 26.35 -17.10 -18.56
C LYS A 144 24.91 -17.23 -18.07
N ARG A 145 24.61 -18.16 -17.15
CA ARG A 145 23.29 -18.33 -16.55
C ARG A 145 22.83 -17.12 -15.73
N VAL A 146 23.72 -16.52 -14.94
CA VAL A 146 23.42 -15.27 -14.20
C VAL A 146 23.01 -14.15 -15.17
N LYS A 147 23.72 -13.99 -16.28
CA LYS A 147 23.39 -12.98 -17.29
C LYS A 147 22.03 -13.22 -17.96
N GLU A 148 21.64 -14.48 -18.18
CA GLU A 148 20.34 -14.84 -18.78
C GLU A 148 19.14 -14.47 -17.87
N VAL A 149 19.34 -14.51 -16.56
CA VAL A 149 18.30 -14.19 -15.56
C VAL A 149 18.39 -12.78 -15.00
N ALA A 150 19.43 -12.02 -15.30
CA ALA A 150 19.71 -10.70 -14.68
C ALA A 150 18.56 -9.68 -14.79
N ALA A 151 17.76 -9.73 -15.87
CA ALA A 151 16.62 -8.85 -16.04
C ALA A 151 15.41 -9.22 -15.16
N VAL A 152 15.26 -10.49 -14.75
CA VAL A 152 14.06 -10.97 -14.04
C VAL A 152 13.91 -10.28 -12.66
N PRO A 153 14.96 -10.15 -11.83
CA PRO A 153 14.86 -9.43 -10.56
C PRO A 153 14.57 -7.94 -10.72
N GLU A 154 15.10 -7.30 -11.77
CA GLU A 154 14.86 -5.88 -12.05
C GLU A 154 13.38 -5.63 -12.38
N ASP A 155 12.81 -6.45 -13.28
CA ASP A 155 11.39 -6.39 -13.63
C ASP A 155 10.50 -6.64 -12.40
N PHE A 156 10.87 -7.61 -11.55
CA PHE A 156 10.14 -7.94 -10.33
C PHE A 156 10.09 -6.76 -9.35
N VAL A 157 11.23 -6.11 -9.08
CA VAL A 157 11.28 -4.93 -8.20
C VAL A 157 10.42 -3.80 -8.75
N GLY A 158 10.48 -3.54 -10.06
CA GLY A 158 9.63 -2.56 -10.70
C GLY A 158 8.13 -2.86 -10.53
N ARG A 159 7.70 -4.12 -10.65
CA ARG A 159 6.30 -4.51 -10.43
C ARG A 159 5.84 -4.28 -8.99
N VAL A 160 6.67 -4.67 -8.03
CA VAL A 160 6.39 -4.48 -6.60
C VAL A 160 6.20 -3.01 -6.28
N TRP A 161 7.10 -2.15 -6.72
CA TRP A 161 7.02 -0.74 -6.35
C TRP A 161 5.93 0.04 -7.06
N ASN A 162 5.63 -0.28 -8.32
CA ASN A 162 4.43 0.21 -8.98
C ASN A 162 3.15 -0.15 -8.21
N TYR A 163 3.12 -1.33 -7.59
CA TYR A 163 2.00 -1.73 -6.74
C TYR A 163 1.97 -0.96 -5.42
N ILE A 164 3.10 -0.83 -4.73
CA ILE A 164 3.20 -0.05 -3.49
C ILE A 164 2.80 1.41 -3.72
N GLU A 165 3.23 2.04 -4.82
CA GLU A 165 2.82 3.40 -5.19
C GLU A 165 1.29 3.53 -5.24
N ARG A 166 0.62 2.61 -5.93
CA ARG A 166 -0.85 2.59 -6.04
C ARG A 166 -1.52 2.49 -4.67
N ILE A 167 -1.02 1.62 -3.80
CA ILE A 167 -1.55 1.46 -2.44
C ILE A 167 -1.35 2.73 -1.62
N VAL A 168 -0.14 3.28 -1.61
CA VAL A 168 0.19 4.51 -0.86
C VAL A 168 -0.69 5.67 -1.34
N MET A 169 -0.86 5.83 -2.66
CA MET A 169 -1.78 6.82 -3.22
C MET A 169 -3.21 6.62 -2.76
N LYS A 170 -3.72 5.39 -2.80
CA LYS A 170 -5.11 5.09 -2.46
C LYS A 170 -5.41 5.39 -0.99
N VAL A 171 -4.52 4.97 -0.09
CA VAL A 171 -4.63 5.28 1.36
C VAL A 171 -4.52 6.78 1.59
N LEU A 172 -3.61 7.46 0.89
CA LEU A 172 -3.45 8.91 1.01
C LEU A 172 -4.72 9.67 0.58
N MET A 173 -5.29 9.29 -0.56
CA MET A 173 -6.51 9.89 -1.10
C MET A 173 -7.69 9.73 -0.14
N HIS A 174 -7.80 8.56 0.50
CA HIS A 174 -8.83 8.28 1.49
C HIS A 174 -8.73 9.21 2.71
N HIS A 175 -7.51 9.40 3.25
CA HIS A 175 -7.30 10.22 4.44
C HIS A 175 -7.28 11.75 4.17
N CYS A 176 -7.05 12.17 2.93
CA CYS A 176 -6.91 13.58 2.55
C CYS A 176 -8.07 14.13 1.69
N GLU A 177 -9.16 13.38 1.50
CA GLU A 177 -10.26 13.72 0.57
C GLU A 177 -10.81 15.14 0.76
N ASN A 178 -10.85 15.62 2.01
CA ASN A 178 -11.38 16.94 2.34
C ASN A 178 -10.39 18.10 2.16
N TYR A 179 -9.11 17.81 1.87
CA TYR A 179 -8.00 18.75 1.83
C TYR A 179 -7.21 18.65 0.52
N PRO A 180 -7.69 19.28 -0.57
CA PRO A 180 -7.09 19.13 -1.91
C PRO A 180 -5.62 19.54 -1.99
N GLN A 181 -5.22 20.57 -1.24
CA GLN A 181 -3.83 21.02 -1.21
C GLN A 181 -2.92 20.02 -0.51
N LEU A 182 -3.37 19.44 0.62
CA LEU A 182 -2.67 18.36 1.31
C LEU A 182 -2.50 17.13 0.42
N GLN A 183 -3.55 16.73 -0.27
CA GLN A 183 -3.53 15.64 -1.26
C GLN A 183 -2.48 15.90 -2.34
N SER A 184 -2.41 17.12 -2.89
CA SER A 184 -1.44 17.46 -3.94
C SER A 184 0.02 17.36 -3.47
N SER A 185 0.30 17.77 -2.24
CA SER A 185 1.65 17.75 -1.67
C SER A 185 2.08 16.35 -1.26
N ALA A 186 1.19 15.60 -0.63
CA ALA A 186 1.50 14.22 -0.27
C ALA A 186 1.65 13.33 -1.51
N ARG A 187 0.92 13.61 -2.62
CA ARG A 187 1.18 12.96 -3.91
C ARG A 187 2.61 13.20 -4.40
N ARG A 188 3.10 14.44 -4.32
CA ARG A 188 4.49 14.77 -4.71
C ARG A 188 5.51 14.10 -3.80
N ALA A 189 5.27 14.08 -2.49
CA ALA A 189 6.13 13.39 -1.53
C ALA A 189 6.27 11.90 -1.88
N THR A 190 5.17 11.21 -2.18
CA THR A 190 5.23 9.82 -2.60
C THR A 190 5.99 9.63 -3.91
N GLN A 191 5.79 10.51 -4.90
CA GLN A 191 6.55 10.45 -6.15
C GLN A 191 8.06 10.66 -5.92
N ASN A 192 8.45 11.56 -5.01
CA ASN A 192 9.85 11.76 -4.64
C ASN A 192 10.43 10.52 -3.93
N LEU A 193 9.68 9.87 -3.04
CA LEU A 193 10.11 8.64 -2.36
C LEU A 193 10.35 7.51 -3.36
N ILE A 194 9.45 7.33 -4.31
CA ILE A 194 9.59 6.32 -5.37
C ILE A 194 10.77 6.68 -6.28
N ALA A 195 11.01 7.97 -6.56
CA ALA A 195 12.19 8.37 -7.33
C ALA A 195 13.52 8.08 -6.58
N LYS A 196 13.51 8.07 -5.23
CA LYS A 196 14.65 7.69 -4.39
C LYS A 196 14.89 6.17 -4.34
N GLU A 197 13.93 5.38 -4.77
CA GLU A 197 13.95 3.92 -4.81
C GLU A 197 14.87 3.32 -5.90
N ASN A 198 15.64 4.16 -6.61
CA ASN A 198 16.81 3.70 -7.35
C ASN A 198 17.78 2.90 -6.47
N GLU A 199 17.78 3.10 -5.14
CA GLU A 199 18.54 2.26 -4.18
C GLU A 199 18.19 0.77 -4.28
N SER A 200 16.93 0.39 -4.51
CA SER A 200 16.55 -1.03 -4.66
C SER A 200 16.98 -1.62 -5.99
N VAL A 201 16.95 -0.83 -7.07
CA VAL A 201 17.48 -1.24 -8.38
C VAL A 201 19.00 -1.38 -8.33
N ASP A 202 19.69 -0.46 -7.66
CA ASP A 202 21.14 -0.54 -7.47
C ASP A 202 21.53 -1.70 -6.55
N TRP A 203 20.74 -2.00 -5.51
CA TRP A 203 20.92 -3.21 -4.71
C TRP A 203 20.70 -4.49 -5.52
N VAL A 204 19.73 -4.53 -6.45
CA VAL A 204 19.57 -5.67 -7.37
C VAL A 204 20.81 -5.86 -8.24
N LYS A 205 21.42 -4.78 -8.73
CA LYS A 205 22.69 -4.86 -9.46
C LYS A 205 23.81 -5.35 -8.56
N GLU A 206 23.88 -4.86 -7.32
CA GLU A 206 24.86 -5.32 -6.32
C GLU A 206 24.68 -6.78 -5.94
N ILE A 207 23.45 -7.28 -5.80
CA ILE A 207 23.16 -8.70 -5.56
C ILE A 207 23.49 -9.55 -6.78
N THR A 208 23.19 -9.06 -7.98
CA THR A 208 23.56 -9.77 -9.21
C THR A 208 25.09 -9.86 -9.31
N ALA A 209 25.80 -8.77 -9.03
CA ALA A 209 27.26 -8.75 -8.95
C ALA A 209 27.81 -9.59 -7.77
N PHE A 210 27.12 -9.60 -6.63
CA PHE A 210 27.48 -10.43 -5.48
C PHE A 210 27.24 -11.91 -5.79
N MET A 211 26.22 -12.27 -6.56
CA MET A 211 26.02 -13.63 -7.09
C MET A 211 27.14 -14.02 -8.06
N GLU A 212 27.62 -13.08 -8.87
CA GLU A 212 28.82 -13.30 -9.70
C GLU A 212 30.07 -13.56 -8.83
N ILE A 213 30.19 -12.92 -7.66
CA ILE A 213 31.33 -13.03 -6.72
C ILE A 213 31.22 -14.25 -5.78
N MET A 214 30.02 -14.58 -5.29
CA MET A 214 29.71 -15.72 -4.39
C MET A 214 29.86 -17.09 -5.04
N ASN A 215 30.26 -17.11 -6.32
CA ASN A 215 30.93 -18.21 -7.01
C ASN A 215 32.23 -18.74 -6.33
N TYR A 216 32.54 -18.27 -5.11
CA TYR A 216 33.52 -18.77 -4.16
C TYR A 216 32.79 -18.81 -2.79
N PRO A 217 32.42 -19.94 -2.11
CA PRO A 217 33.33 -21.02 -1.65
C PRO A 217 32.73 -22.44 -1.33
N ARG A 218 33.65 -23.39 -1.08
CA ARG A 218 33.63 -24.69 -0.35
C ARG A 218 32.33 -25.51 -0.09
N LYS A 219 32.48 -26.78 -0.51
CA LYS A 219 31.90 -28.07 -0.02
C LYS A 219 30.58 -28.51 -0.66
N GLY A 220 30.66 -29.66 -1.35
CA GLY A 220 29.60 -30.26 -2.14
C GLY A 220 28.50 -30.89 -1.30
N SER A 221 27.29 -30.85 -1.86
CA SER A 221 26.13 -31.64 -1.44
C SER A 221 25.73 -32.52 -2.63
N VAL A 222 25.68 -33.83 -2.37
CA VAL A 222 25.25 -34.84 -3.34
C VAL A 222 23.72 -34.89 -3.31
N VAL A 223 23.08 -34.78 -4.48
CA VAL A 223 21.63 -34.90 -4.63
C VAL A 223 21.31 -35.71 -5.89
N ASN A 224 20.41 -36.68 -5.77
CA ASN A 224 19.84 -37.46 -6.87
C ASN A 224 18.76 -36.63 -7.59
N LEU A 225 18.76 -36.61 -8.92
CA LEU A 225 17.80 -35.84 -9.71
C LEU A 225 17.11 -36.70 -10.79
N ASN A 226 15.78 -36.74 -10.74
CA ASN A 226 14.87 -37.18 -11.80
C ASN A 226 14.13 -35.95 -12.36
N GLU A 227 14.85 -35.04 -13.03
CA GLU A 227 14.27 -33.75 -13.46
C GLU A 227 14.57 -33.37 -14.92
N LEU A 228 15.17 -34.28 -15.69
CA LEU A 228 15.76 -33.89 -16.97
C LEU A 228 14.84 -34.07 -18.20
N GLY A 229 13.63 -34.61 -18.00
CA GLY A 229 12.70 -34.90 -19.10
C GLY A 229 13.23 -35.92 -20.11
N ASP A 230 12.51 -36.09 -21.22
CA ASP A 230 12.93 -36.92 -22.35
C ASP A 230 13.90 -36.13 -23.24
N VAL A 231 15.04 -36.74 -23.57
CA VAL A 231 16.13 -36.07 -24.28
C VAL A 231 16.55 -36.88 -25.51
N ASP A 232 16.61 -36.24 -26.69
CA ASP A 232 17.26 -36.82 -27.87
C ASP A 232 18.79 -36.81 -27.69
N ALA A 233 19.42 -37.97 -27.83
CA ALA A 233 20.84 -38.19 -27.63
C ALA A 233 21.56 -38.61 -28.93
N GLY A 234 20.88 -38.58 -30.07
CA GLY A 234 21.44 -39.03 -31.35
C GLY A 234 22.73 -38.32 -31.77
N HIS A 235 22.85 -37.03 -31.43
CA HIS A 235 24.01 -36.18 -31.72
C HIS A 235 25.24 -36.50 -30.85
N LEU A 236 25.04 -37.09 -29.66
CA LEU A 236 26.12 -37.39 -28.71
C LEU A 236 27.05 -38.52 -29.15
N ARG A 237 26.64 -39.33 -30.13
CA ARG A 237 27.46 -40.44 -30.67
C ARG A 237 28.79 -39.97 -31.25
N LYS A 238 28.90 -38.70 -31.63
CA LYS A 238 30.15 -38.10 -32.16
C LYS A 238 31.13 -37.68 -31.06
N HIS A 239 30.68 -37.60 -29.79
CA HIS A 239 31.44 -37.04 -28.66
C HIS A 239 31.58 -38.04 -27.50
N LEU A 240 31.51 -39.35 -27.77
CA LEU A 240 31.50 -40.45 -26.78
C LEU A 240 32.55 -40.32 -25.65
N GLY A 241 33.75 -39.80 -25.95
CA GLY A 241 34.81 -39.62 -24.96
C GLY A 241 34.55 -38.52 -23.91
N LEU A 242 33.64 -37.59 -24.19
CA LEU A 242 33.36 -36.41 -23.35
C LEU A 242 31.96 -36.46 -22.70
N VAL A 243 31.07 -37.35 -23.15
CA VAL A 243 29.66 -37.40 -22.69
C VAL A 243 29.55 -37.53 -21.18
N GLN A 244 30.33 -38.43 -20.55
CA GLN A 244 30.26 -38.62 -19.10
C GLN A 244 30.70 -37.35 -18.34
N GLN A 245 31.78 -36.71 -18.78
CA GLN A 245 32.29 -35.49 -18.14
C GLN A 245 31.33 -34.31 -18.33
N ALA A 246 30.73 -34.19 -19.51
CA ALA A 246 29.71 -33.19 -19.80
C ALA A 246 28.45 -33.41 -18.94
N PHE A 247 28.05 -34.68 -18.74
CA PHE A 247 26.90 -35.02 -17.92
C PHE A 247 27.14 -34.69 -16.44
N ASP A 248 28.30 -35.07 -15.91
CA ASP A 248 28.70 -34.75 -14.54
C ASP A 248 28.80 -33.22 -14.33
N MET A 249 29.31 -32.49 -15.32
CA MET A 249 29.32 -31.02 -15.34
C MET A 249 27.91 -30.46 -15.24
N LYS A 250 27.01 -30.92 -16.13
CA LYS A 250 25.64 -30.45 -16.20
C LYS A 250 24.89 -30.70 -14.90
N MET A 251 25.00 -31.89 -14.32
CA MET A 251 24.35 -32.23 -13.05
C MET A 251 24.83 -31.35 -11.90
N ASN A 252 26.13 -31.07 -11.83
CA ASN A 252 26.68 -30.16 -10.82
C ASN A 252 26.19 -28.72 -11.01
N VAL A 253 26.13 -28.23 -12.26
CA VAL A 253 25.61 -26.90 -12.58
C VAL A 253 24.13 -26.81 -12.24
N VAL A 254 23.31 -27.81 -12.61
CA VAL A 254 21.88 -27.88 -12.27
C VAL A 254 21.65 -27.83 -10.77
N ALA A 255 22.35 -28.67 -10.00
CA ALA A 255 22.20 -28.74 -8.55
C ALA A 255 22.58 -27.40 -7.88
N TYR A 256 23.71 -26.81 -8.28
CA TYR A 256 24.14 -25.52 -7.73
C TYR A 256 23.19 -24.39 -8.12
N TRP A 257 22.74 -24.36 -9.38
CA TRP A 257 21.89 -23.31 -9.90
C TRP A 257 20.54 -23.24 -9.17
N LYS A 258 19.94 -24.39 -8.83
CA LYS A 258 18.74 -24.43 -7.96
C LYS A 258 18.94 -23.73 -6.63
N ILE A 259 20.09 -23.94 -5.98
CA ILE A 259 20.43 -23.30 -4.71
C ILE A 259 20.57 -21.78 -4.91
N VAL A 260 21.20 -21.34 -6.00
CA VAL A 260 21.33 -19.92 -6.34
C VAL A 260 19.96 -19.27 -6.53
N LEU A 261 19.07 -19.89 -7.30
CA LEU A 261 17.73 -19.34 -7.54
C LEU A 261 16.91 -19.24 -6.26
N MET A 262 16.89 -20.29 -5.44
CA MET A 262 16.17 -20.27 -4.16
C MET A 262 16.69 -19.15 -3.26
N ARG A 263 18.01 -19.00 -3.15
CA ARG A 263 18.64 -17.91 -2.39
C ARG A 263 18.33 -16.53 -2.96
N LEU A 264 18.21 -16.40 -4.28
CA LEU A 264 17.80 -15.14 -4.91
C LEU A 264 16.40 -14.77 -4.47
N VAL A 265 15.44 -15.69 -4.58
CA VAL A 265 14.05 -15.47 -4.16
C VAL A 265 13.97 -15.06 -2.69
N ASP A 266 14.62 -15.80 -1.79
CA ASP A 266 14.64 -15.48 -0.36
C ASP A 266 15.28 -14.10 -0.08
N SER A 267 16.41 -13.81 -0.74
CA SER A 267 17.12 -12.54 -0.55
C SER A 267 16.30 -11.35 -1.06
N MET A 268 15.65 -11.50 -2.22
CA MET A 268 14.77 -10.48 -2.79
C MET A 268 13.57 -10.20 -1.88
N ALA A 269 12.93 -11.26 -1.36
CA ALA A 269 11.81 -11.13 -0.43
C ALA A 269 12.21 -10.35 0.82
N LEU A 270 13.36 -10.69 1.42
CA LEU A 270 13.87 -10.01 2.61
C LEU A 270 14.19 -8.54 2.35
N HIS A 271 14.85 -8.23 1.23
CA HIS A 271 15.19 -6.86 0.89
C HIS A 271 13.95 -6.00 0.65
N ILE A 272 13.00 -6.49 -0.14
CA ILE A 272 11.75 -5.77 -0.39
C ILE A 272 11.00 -5.50 0.92
N MET A 273 10.88 -6.50 1.79
CA MET A 273 10.22 -6.33 3.08
C MET A 273 10.94 -5.29 3.94
N HIS A 274 12.28 -5.33 3.97
CA HIS A 274 13.08 -4.36 4.70
C HIS A 274 12.92 -2.93 4.15
N THR A 275 12.94 -2.76 2.83
CA THR A 275 12.83 -1.44 2.21
C THR A 275 11.42 -0.86 2.38
N ILE A 276 10.36 -1.68 2.25
CA ILE A 276 8.99 -1.26 2.57
C ILE A 276 8.88 -0.83 4.05
N GLN A 277 9.47 -1.60 4.98
CA GLN A 277 9.49 -1.25 6.40
C GLN A 277 10.22 0.08 6.66
N LYS A 278 11.38 0.29 6.02
CA LYS A 278 12.15 1.54 6.11
C LYS A 278 11.33 2.71 5.58
N MET A 279 10.74 2.56 4.40
CA MET A 279 9.90 3.58 3.76
C MET A 279 8.75 4.02 4.68
N ILE A 280 7.99 3.07 5.25
CA ILE A 280 6.82 3.38 6.09
C ILE A 280 7.23 3.96 7.45
N ASN A 281 8.26 3.41 8.08
CA ASN A 281 8.62 3.78 9.45
C ASN A 281 9.50 5.03 9.54
N LYS A 282 10.20 5.39 8.48
CA LYS A 282 11.18 6.48 8.51
C LYS A 282 10.94 7.49 7.38
N ASP A 283 10.98 7.03 6.13
CA ASP A 283 11.16 7.95 5.01
C ASP A 283 9.86 8.69 4.65
N MET A 284 8.69 8.08 4.82
CA MET A 284 7.40 8.70 4.48
C MET A 284 7.07 9.95 5.29
N GLU A 285 7.19 9.86 6.62
CA GLU A 285 6.88 10.99 7.49
C GLU A 285 7.86 12.15 7.23
N GLU A 286 9.14 11.83 7.07
CA GLU A 286 10.18 12.80 6.75
C GLU A 286 9.91 13.50 5.41
N GLU A 287 9.63 12.76 4.34
CA GLU A 287 9.39 13.36 3.01
C GLU A 287 8.11 14.20 2.99
N ILE A 288 7.03 13.71 3.63
CA ILE A 288 5.79 14.48 3.72
C ILE A 288 6.05 15.78 4.48
N VAL A 289 6.75 15.75 5.62
CA VAL A 289 7.10 16.96 6.38
C VAL A 289 8.01 17.90 5.58
N GLN A 290 8.98 17.37 4.82
CA GLN A 290 9.84 18.19 3.96
C GLN A 290 9.05 18.89 2.84
N GLU A 291 8.19 18.18 2.12
CA GLU A 291 7.31 18.78 1.10
C GLU A 291 6.34 19.80 1.69
N LEU A 292 5.93 19.63 2.95
CA LEU A 292 5.10 20.61 3.67
C LEU A 292 5.86 21.88 4.01
N MET A 293 7.11 21.76 4.42
CA MET A 293 7.96 22.91 4.77
C MET A 293 8.59 23.56 3.54
N ALA A 294 8.42 22.97 2.35
CA ALA A 294 8.95 23.53 1.12
C ALA A 294 8.34 24.91 0.81
N PRO A 295 9.12 25.89 0.34
CA PRO A 295 8.64 27.26 0.05
C PRO A 295 7.47 27.33 -0.94
N ARG A 296 7.28 26.28 -1.76
CA ARG A 296 6.23 26.16 -2.76
C ARG A 296 4.85 25.79 -2.18
N SER A 297 4.79 25.25 -0.96
CA SER A 297 3.55 24.69 -0.39
C SER A 297 2.58 25.75 0.17
N GLY A 298 3.04 27.00 0.30
CA GLY A 298 2.24 28.08 0.90
C GLY A 298 2.06 27.95 2.43
N GLY A 299 2.62 26.92 3.06
CA GLY A 299 2.57 26.64 4.49
C GLY A 299 1.34 25.83 4.93
N ILE A 300 1.47 25.16 6.08
CA ILE A 300 0.48 24.20 6.64
C ILE A 300 -0.94 24.78 6.73
N LYS A 301 -1.07 26.09 6.98
CA LYS A 301 -2.37 26.77 7.07
C LYS A 301 -3.13 26.77 5.75
N ARG A 302 -2.47 27.02 4.61
CA ARG A 302 -3.11 26.98 3.28
C ARG A 302 -3.41 25.56 2.84
N MET A 303 -2.65 24.59 3.33
CA MET A 303 -2.80 23.19 2.92
C MET A 303 -4.01 22.48 3.52
N LEU A 304 -4.50 22.97 4.66
CA LEU A 304 -5.74 22.50 5.28
C LEU A 304 -6.95 23.35 4.89
N ASP A 305 -6.81 24.15 3.82
CA ASP A 305 -7.97 24.78 3.19
C ASP A 305 -8.89 23.69 2.64
N GLU A 306 -10.12 23.70 3.12
CA GLU A 306 -11.18 22.78 2.71
C GLU A 306 -11.59 23.04 1.26
N SER A 307 -12.12 22.01 0.58
CA SER A 307 -12.76 22.21 -0.72
C SER A 307 -13.89 23.24 -0.63
N PRO A 308 -14.12 24.11 -1.64
CA PRO A 308 -15.22 25.09 -1.62
C PRO A 308 -16.59 24.47 -1.33
N VAL A 309 -16.82 23.24 -1.82
CA VAL A 309 -18.06 22.49 -1.60
C VAL A 309 -18.21 22.07 -0.14
N VAL A 310 -17.11 21.63 0.49
CA VAL A 310 -17.04 21.23 1.90
C VAL A 310 -17.23 22.46 2.79
N ALA A 311 -16.57 23.57 2.46
CA ALA A 311 -16.69 24.84 3.18
C ALA A 311 -18.14 25.37 3.12
N GLU A 312 -18.80 25.32 1.95
CA GLU A 312 -20.20 25.70 1.81
C GLU A 312 -21.11 24.81 2.67
N LYS A 313 -20.93 23.48 2.60
CA LYS A 313 -21.68 22.51 3.41
C LYS A 313 -21.49 22.77 4.91
N CYS A 314 -20.26 22.97 5.36
CA CYS A 314 -19.92 23.29 6.75
C CYS A 314 -20.59 24.60 7.20
N SER A 315 -20.59 25.64 6.36
CA SER A 315 -21.26 26.91 6.64
C SER A 315 -22.78 26.77 6.78
N ARG A 316 -23.41 25.95 5.91
CA ARG A 316 -24.84 25.65 5.94
C ARG A 316 -25.24 24.87 7.18
N LEU A 317 -24.46 23.85 7.55
CA LEU A 317 -24.65 23.07 8.77
C LEU A 317 -24.52 23.95 10.02
N LYS A 318 -23.48 24.80 10.12
CA LYS A 318 -23.32 25.74 11.24
C LYS A 318 -24.51 26.69 11.37
N LYS A 319 -25.02 27.24 10.27
CA LYS A 319 -26.24 28.08 10.27
C LYS A 319 -27.47 27.29 10.72
N SER A 320 -27.64 26.05 10.24
CA SER A 320 -28.77 25.21 10.62
C SER A 320 -28.73 24.82 12.10
N VAL A 321 -27.55 24.47 12.64
CA VAL A 321 -27.38 24.14 14.06
C VAL A 321 -27.73 25.36 14.92
N LYS A 322 -27.25 26.55 14.56
CA LYS A 322 -27.59 27.80 15.26
C LYS A 322 -29.10 28.04 15.30
N LEU A 323 -29.77 27.97 14.14
CA LEU A 323 -31.23 28.17 14.05
C LEU A 323 -32.03 27.11 14.83
N LEU A 324 -31.57 25.86 14.84
CA LEU A 324 -32.20 24.79 15.61
C LEU A 324 -32.02 25.00 17.12
N MET A 325 -30.86 25.44 17.59
CA MET A 325 -30.64 25.81 19.00
C MET A 325 -31.53 26.98 19.42
N GLU A 326 -31.62 28.02 18.60
CA GLU A 326 -32.53 29.16 18.84
C GLU A 326 -33.99 28.71 18.88
N SER A 327 -34.41 27.90 17.90
CA SER A 327 -35.78 27.35 17.85
C SER A 327 -36.09 26.47 19.05
N ASN A 328 -35.13 25.64 19.50
CA ASN A 328 -35.28 24.80 20.68
C ASN A 328 -35.50 25.66 21.92
N GLY A 329 -34.72 26.72 22.11
CA GLY A 329 -34.89 27.65 23.23
C GLY A 329 -36.25 28.36 23.22
N VAL A 330 -36.76 28.74 22.05
CA VAL A 330 -38.12 29.31 21.92
C VAL A 330 -39.19 28.29 22.32
N VAL A 331 -39.06 27.04 21.87
CA VAL A 331 -40.03 25.97 22.16
C VAL A 331 -40.00 25.61 23.65
N SER A 332 -38.84 25.48 24.29
CA SER A 332 -38.72 25.27 25.74
C SER A 332 -39.38 26.40 26.52
N ASN A 333 -39.13 27.68 26.17
CA ASN A 333 -39.78 28.83 26.82
C ASN A 333 -41.32 28.81 26.69
N ILE A 334 -41.86 28.35 25.55
CA ILE A 334 -43.31 28.22 25.36
C ILE A 334 -43.87 27.11 26.25
N MET A 335 -43.20 25.95 26.30
CA MET A 335 -43.62 24.82 27.15
C MET A 335 -43.57 25.15 28.64
N ASP A 336 -42.56 25.90 29.08
CA ASP A 336 -42.46 26.39 30.46
C ASP A 336 -43.63 27.32 30.81
N ARG A 337 -43.99 28.24 29.91
CA ARG A 337 -45.14 29.15 30.10
C ARG A 337 -46.48 28.44 30.11
N ILE A 338 -46.68 27.45 29.24
CA ILE A 338 -47.90 26.64 29.22
C ILE A 338 -48.02 25.82 30.51
N SER A 339 -46.91 25.23 30.98
CA SER A 339 -46.89 24.49 32.25
C SER A 339 -47.24 25.41 33.43
N TYR A 340 -46.72 26.64 33.45
CA TYR A 340 -47.02 27.63 34.49
C TYR A 340 -48.49 28.09 34.49
N HIS A 341 -49.14 28.20 33.33
CA HIS A 341 -50.54 28.60 33.23
C HIS A 341 -51.54 27.46 33.47
N GLY A 342 -51.17 26.20 33.20
CA GLY A 342 -52.00 25.03 33.51
C GLY A 342 -52.12 24.70 35.01
N ASP A 343 -51.24 25.26 35.83
CA ASP A 343 -51.30 25.13 37.30
C ASP A 343 -52.09 26.25 37.96
N GLN A 344 -52.27 27.40 37.30
CA GLN A 344 -53.11 28.51 37.80
C GLN A 344 -54.62 28.34 37.55
N GLU A 345 -55.04 27.43 36.66
CA GLU A 345 -56.46 27.11 36.42
C GLU A 345 -56.96 25.91 37.27
N ARG A 346 -56.11 25.35 38.15
CA ARG A 346 -56.44 24.20 39.01
C ARG A 346 -56.66 24.53 40.49
N ASP A 347 -56.53 25.80 40.87
CA ASP A 347 -57.00 26.38 42.13
C ASP A 347 -58.19 27.31 41.86
#